data_AF-A0A532DY66-F1
#
_entry.id   AF-A0A532DY66-F1
#
_cell.length_a   1.000
_cell.length_b   1.000
_cell.length_c   1.000
_cell.angle_alpha   90.00
_cell.angle_beta   90.00
_cell.angle_gamma   90.00
#
_symmetry.space_group_name_H-M   'P 1'
#
loop_
_entity.id
_entity.type
_entity.pdbx_description
1 polymer ?
#
loop_
_entity_poly.entity_id
_entity_poly.type
_entity_poly.pdbx_seq_one_letter_code
_entity_poly.pdbx_strand_id
1 'polypeptide(L)'
;VAVAGGNPHAAEAVQHAKEAVEHGKKGHADVLLKHAEGALKHAEAAEKETKNMHVTEGIKGLKEGIAQGKAGHADAAAQAIENAIPHLSEAM
;
A
#
# COMPACT_ATOMS: atom_id res chain seq x y z
N VAL A 1 28.09 1.98 -5.10
CA VAL A 1 27.14 1.54 -6.13
C VAL A 1 26.01 2.55 -6.13
N ALA A 2 25.88 3.35 -7.19
CA ALA A 2 24.75 4.26 -7.31
C ALA A 2 23.48 3.41 -7.48
N VAL A 3 22.59 3.43 -6.49
CA VAL A 3 21.24 2.89 -6.68
C VAL A 3 20.55 3.89 -7.62
N ALA A 4 20.31 3.46 -8.85
CA ALA A 4 19.61 4.25 -9.84
C ALA A 4 18.18 4.52 -9.33
N GLY A 5 17.90 5.78 -8.96
CA GLY A 5 16.63 6.48 -9.21
C GLY A 5 15.31 5.79 -8.84
N GLY A 6 15.23 5.12 -7.70
CA GLY A 6 13.97 4.60 -7.16
C GLY A 6 12.97 5.69 -6.76
N ASN A 7 11.67 5.46 -6.94
CA ASN A 7 10.66 6.45 -6.51
C ASN A 7 10.53 6.44 -4.97
N PRO A 8 10.90 7.54 -4.26
CA PRO A 8 10.83 7.58 -2.80
C PRO A 8 9.39 7.40 -2.28
N HIS A 9 8.39 7.87 -3.02
CA HIS A 9 7.00 7.63 -2.67
C HIS A 9 6.61 6.16 -2.82
N ALA A 10 7.15 5.42 -3.80
CA ALA A 10 6.89 3.98 -3.89
C ALA A 10 7.46 3.23 -2.67
N ALA A 11 8.66 3.60 -2.22
CA ALA A 11 9.26 3.02 -1.02
C ALA A 11 8.44 3.29 0.26
N GLU A 12 8.01 4.53 0.46
CA GLU A 12 7.13 4.89 1.59
C GLU A 12 5.76 4.20 1.51
N ALA A 13 5.20 4.04 0.29
CA ALA A 13 3.97 3.30 0.10
C ALA A 13 4.10 1.84 0.54
N VAL A 14 5.22 1.18 0.18
CA VAL A 14 5.52 -0.19 0.61
C VAL A 14 5.70 -0.28 2.12
N GLN A 15 6.39 0.67 2.76
CA GLN A 15 6.58 0.67 4.21
C GLN A 15 5.23 0.75 4.95
N HIS A 16 4.40 1.72 4.56
CA HIS A 16 3.06 1.85 5.12
C HIS A 16 2.20 0.61 4.85
N ALA A 17 2.23 0.05 3.63
CA ALA A 17 1.46 -1.15 3.31
C ALA A 17 1.86 -2.35 4.19
N LYS A 18 3.16 -2.54 4.46
CA LYS A 18 3.63 -3.60 5.37
C LYS A 18 3.10 -3.43 6.80
N GLU A 19 3.16 -2.21 7.34
CA GLU A 19 2.61 -1.94 8.68
C GLU A 19 1.08 -2.14 8.72
N ALA A 20 0.38 -1.77 7.65
CA ALA A 20 -1.05 -2.02 7.52
C ALA A 20 -1.37 -3.52 7.57
N VAL A 21 -0.60 -4.36 6.84
CA VAL A 21 -0.74 -5.82 6.88
C VAL A 21 -0.45 -6.37 8.28
N GLU A 22 0.64 -5.95 8.92
CA GLU A 22 0.99 -6.40 10.26
C GLU A 22 -0.10 -6.08 11.30
N HIS A 23 -0.68 -4.88 11.22
CA HIS A 23 -1.76 -4.47 12.11
C HIS A 23 -3.10 -5.15 11.76
N GLY A 24 -3.40 -5.35 10.48
CA GLY A 24 -4.60 -6.06 10.04
C GLY A 24 -4.63 -7.51 10.49
N LYS A 25 -3.49 -8.22 10.38
CA LYS A 25 -3.32 -9.59 10.89
C LYS A 25 -3.49 -9.70 12.40
N LYS A 26 -3.36 -8.59 13.15
CA LYS A 26 -3.65 -8.48 14.59
C LYS A 26 -5.09 -8.08 14.89
N GLY A 27 -5.93 -7.85 13.87
CA GLY A 27 -7.30 -7.34 14.02
C GLY A 27 -7.38 -5.84 14.36
N HIS A 28 -6.26 -5.12 14.29
CA HIS A 28 -6.20 -3.69 14.62
C HIS A 28 -6.68 -2.83 13.43
N ALA A 29 -7.99 -2.90 13.12
CA ALA A 29 -8.59 -2.27 11.94
C ALA A 29 -8.28 -0.76 11.84
N ASP A 30 -8.35 -0.01 12.95
CA ASP A 30 -8.06 1.44 12.95
C ASP A 30 -6.61 1.75 12.57
N VAL A 31 -5.67 0.94 13.06
CA VAL A 31 -4.24 1.12 12.77
C VAL A 31 -3.93 0.66 11.34
N LEU A 32 -4.51 -0.46 10.90
CA LEU A 32 -4.46 -0.87 9.49
C LEU A 32 -4.91 0.27 8.58
N LEU A 33 -6.04 0.91 8.87
CA LEU A 33 -6.59 1.97 8.03
C LEU A 33 -5.66 3.17 7.95
N LYS A 34 -5.10 3.60 9.09
CA LYS A 34 -4.13 4.69 9.14
C LYS A 34 -2.92 4.42 8.23
N HIS A 35 -2.34 3.23 8.30
CA HIS A 35 -1.21 2.87 7.45
C HIS A 35 -1.63 2.66 5.99
N ALA A 36 -2.79 2.07 5.72
CA ALA A 36 -3.29 1.89 4.36
C ALA A 36 -3.58 3.22 3.63
N GLU A 37 -4.15 4.20 4.33
CA GLU A 37 -4.37 5.56 3.80
C GLU A 37 -3.04 6.30 3.58
N GLY A 38 -2.04 6.09 4.46
CA GLY A 38 -0.66 6.53 4.23
C GLY A 38 -0.07 5.92 2.97
N ALA A 39 -0.15 4.59 2.82
CA ALA A 39 0.33 3.89 1.64
C ALA A 39 -0.32 4.42 0.36
N LEU A 40 -1.63 4.64 0.38
CA LEU A 40 -2.39 5.14 -0.77
C LEU A 40 -1.92 6.54 -1.18
N LYS A 41 -1.71 7.44 -0.22
CA LYS A 41 -1.22 8.79 -0.49
C LYS A 41 0.12 8.78 -1.21
N HIS A 42 1.06 7.94 -0.74
CA HIS A 42 2.38 7.83 -1.36
C HIS A 42 2.28 7.11 -2.73
N ALA A 43 1.47 6.06 -2.86
CA ALA A 43 1.27 5.39 -4.15
C ALA A 43 0.68 6.33 -5.22
N GLU A 44 -0.32 7.16 -4.87
CA GLU A 44 -0.90 8.16 -5.79
C GLU A 44 0.09 9.29 -6.14
N ALA A 45 1.06 9.59 -5.27
CA ALA A 45 2.17 10.48 -5.61
C ALA A 45 3.13 9.80 -6.61
N ALA A 46 3.49 8.54 -6.35
CA ALA A 46 4.36 7.77 -7.25
C ALA A 46 3.77 7.56 -8.65
N GLU A 47 2.45 7.38 -8.75
CA GLU A 47 1.73 7.22 -10.01
C GLU A 47 1.85 8.48 -10.89
N LYS A 48 1.81 9.67 -10.28
CA LYS A 48 1.94 10.95 -10.98
C LYS A 48 3.32 11.16 -11.58
N GLU A 49 4.36 10.60 -10.96
CA GLU A 49 5.75 10.74 -11.40
C GLU A 49 6.15 9.72 -12.46
N THR A 50 5.61 8.51 -12.37
CA THR A 50 6.11 7.36 -13.16
C THR A 50 5.12 6.84 -14.21
N LYS A 51 3.81 7.08 -14.06
CA LYS A 51 2.73 6.43 -14.86
C LYS A 51 2.95 4.91 -15.03
N ASN A 52 3.44 4.25 -13.98
CA ASN A 52 3.73 2.82 -13.98
C ASN A 52 2.47 2.00 -13.67
N MET A 53 2.12 1.04 -14.53
CA MET A 53 0.96 0.16 -14.35
C MET A 53 0.99 -0.62 -13.03
N HIS A 54 2.17 -0.98 -12.53
CA HIS A 54 2.28 -1.63 -11.23
C HIS A 54 1.84 -0.70 -10.10
N VAL A 55 2.14 0.60 -10.16
CA VAL A 55 1.65 1.54 -9.15
C VAL A 55 0.12 1.63 -9.19
N THR A 56 -0.48 1.67 -10.38
CA THR A 56 -1.94 1.66 -10.55
C THR A 56 -2.59 0.40 -9.96
N GLU A 57 -2.00 -0.79 -10.17
CA GLU A 57 -2.50 -2.04 -9.55
C GLU A 57 -2.31 -2.03 -8.02
N GLY A 58 -1.18 -1.51 -7.53
CA GLY A 58 -0.96 -1.30 -6.10
C GLY A 58 -2.02 -0.40 -5.47
N ILE A 59 -2.36 0.72 -6.12
CA ILE A 59 -3.42 1.65 -5.69
C ILE A 59 -4.78 0.94 -5.60
N LYS A 60 -5.12 0.06 -6.55
CA LYS A 60 -6.38 -0.70 -6.51
C LYS A 60 -6.46 -1.60 -5.28
N GLY A 61 -5.42 -2.39 -5.01
CA GLY A 61 -5.38 -3.25 -3.84
C GLY A 61 -5.42 -2.47 -2.51
N LEU A 62 -4.77 -1.29 -2.46
CA LEU A 62 -4.88 -0.39 -1.32
C LEU A 62 -6.31 0.14 -1.12
N LYS A 63 -7.00 0.58 -2.18
CA LYS A 63 -8.39 1.05 -2.12
C LYS A 63 -9.34 -0.06 -1.67
N GLU A 64 -9.15 -1.28 -2.17
CA GLU A 64 -9.91 -2.45 -1.73
C GLU A 64 -9.67 -2.76 -0.24
N GLY A 65 -8.40 -2.78 0.19
CA GLY A 65 -8.05 -2.97 1.60
C GLY A 65 -8.65 -1.92 2.53
N ILE A 66 -8.63 -0.65 2.14
CA ILE A 66 -9.28 0.44 2.89
C ILE A 66 -10.79 0.22 2.98
N ALA A 67 -11.44 -0.19 1.88
CA ALA A 67 -12.88 -0.46 1.89
C ALA A 67 -13.23 -1.61 2.84
N GLN A 68 -12.49 -2.71 2.80
CA GLN A 68 -12.65 -3.85 3.72
C GLN A 68 -12.38 -3.44 5.18
N GLY A 69 -11.33 -2.65 5.42
CA GLY A 69 -10.99 -2.16 6.76
C GLY A 69 -12.09 -1.28 7.35
N LYS A 70 -12.67 -0.38 6.55
CA LYS A 70 -13.82 0.46 6.95
C LYS A 70 -15.08 -0.35 7.22
N ALA A 71 -15.22 -1.53 6.61
CA ALA A 71 -16.28 -2.49 6.89
C ALA A 71 -16.00 -3.37 8.13
N GLY A 72 -14.87 -3.18 8.82
CA GLY A 72 -14.47 -3.99 9.98
C GLY A 72 -13.83 -5.33 9.62
N HIS A 73 -13.58 -5.59 8.34
CA HIS A 73 -12.97 -6.84 7.86
C HIS A 73 -11.44 -6.74 7.84
N ALA A 74 -10.81 -6.62 9.02
CA ALA A 74 -9.37 -6.39 9.14
C ALA A 74 -8.49 -7.45 8.45
N ASP A 75 -8.91 -8.72 8.46
CA ASP A 75 -8.19 -9.83 7.80
C ASP A 75 -8.24 -9.72 6.27
N ALA A 76 -9.44 -9.57 5.70
CA ALA A 76 -9.62 -9.36 4.26
C ALA A 76 -8.92 -8.07 3.78
N ALA A 77 -8.93 -7.03 4.61
CA ALA A 77 -8.20 -5.80 4.36
C ALA A 77 -6.69 -6.04 4.29
N ALA A 78 -6.13 -6.79 5.25
CA ALA A 78 -4.72 -7.15 5.26
C ALA A 78 -4.33 -7.95 4.02
N GLN A 79 -5.15 -8.93 3.62
CA GLN A 79 -4.88 -9.75 2.44
C GLN A 79 -4.89 -8.91 1.14
N ALA A 80 -5.85 -7.99 0.98
CA ALA A 80 -5.90 -7.10 -0.16
C ALA A 80 -4.65 -6.19 -0.25
N ILE A 81 -4.21 -5.64 0.89
CA ILE A 81 -3.01 -4.79 0.96
C ILE A 81 -1.74 -5.61 0.73
N GLU A 82 -1.65 -6.83 1.27
CA GLU A 82 -0.52 -7.73 1.07
C GLU A 82 -0.30 -8.04 -0.42
N ASN A 83 -1.39 -8.29 -1.15
CA ASN A 83 -1.36 -8.51 -2.59
C ASN A 83 -0.94 -7.26 -3.39
N ALA A 84 -1.09 -6.05 -2.83
CA ALA A 84 -0.67 -4.80 -3.46
C ALA A 84 0.84 -4.53 -3.31
N ILE A 85 1.48 -5.04 -2.27
CA ILE A 85 2.91 -4.80 -1.97
C ILE A 85 3.86 -5.18 -3.13
N PRO A 86 3.76 -6.35 -3.78
CA PRO A 86 4.67 -6.67 -4.88
C PRO A 86 4.53 -5.68 -6.04
N HIS A 87 3.32 -5.22 -6.34
CA HIS A 87 3.10 -4.19 -7.36
C HIS A 87 3.74 -2.84 -6.99
N LEU A 88 3.57 -2.38 -5.75
CA LEU A 88 4.22 -1.15 -5.29
C LEU A 88 5.75 -1.26 -5.28
N SER A 89 6.28 -2.46 -5.07
CA SER A 89 7.73 -2.72 -5.01
C SER A 89 8.41 -2.62 -6.38
N GLU A 90 7.70 -2.92 -7.47
CA GLU A 90 8.22 -2.79 -8.84
C GLU A 90 8.45 -1.34 -9.28
N ALA A 91 7.99 -0.37 -8.49
CA ALA A 91 8.16 1.06 -8.74
C ALA A 91 9.21 1.73 -7.83
N MET A 92 9.89 0.95 -6.98
CA MET A 92 10.96 1.42 -6.08
C MET A 92 12.32 1.51 -6.75
#